data_AF-A0A6B3HLM4-F1
#
_entry.id   AF-A0A6B3HLM4-F1
#
_cell.length_a   1.000
_cell.length_b   1.000
_cell.length_c   1.000
_cell.angle_alpha   90.00
_cell.angle_beta   90.00
_cell.angle_gamma   90.00
#
_symmetry.space_group_name_H-M   'P 1'
#
loop_
_entity.id
_entity.type
_entity.pdbx_description
1 polymer ?
#
loop_
_entity_poly.entity_id
_entity_poly.type
_entity_poly.pdbx_seq_one_letter_code
_entity_poly.pdbx_strand_id
1 'polypeptide(L)'
;GAAVYLSRYVDGEVSVTQVADGPLTPAVNEWVDFRSSAHASAVGKCLLAQLDHEGRRDHLSRHRIARLTSRTITSEKVLLSKLEAQPATVPVLDLQEYAVGTVCAAVP
;
A
#
# COMPACT_ATOMS: atom_id res chain seq x y z
N GLY A 1 4.52 19.83 -5.58
CA GLY A 1 3.81 18.68 -6.16
C GLY A 1 4.17 17.43 -5.37
N ALA A 2 3.80 16.25 -5.86
CA ALA A 2 4.23 14.96 -5.33
C ALA A 2 4.43 13.99 -6.50
N ALA A 3 5.23 12.94 -6.31
CA ALA A 3 5.24 11.84 -7.27
C ALA A 3 3.87 11.14 -7.27
N VAL A 4 3.43 10.70 -8.45
CA VAL A 4 2.14 10.03 -8.66
C VAL A 4 2.37 8.65 -9.24
N TYR A 5 1.63 7.66 -8.73
CA TYR A 5 1.67 6.27 -9.17
C TYR A 5 0.27 5.86 -9.60
N LEU A 6 0.15 5.26 -10.78
CA LEU A 6 -1.05 4.54 -11.19
C LEU A 6 -0.77 3.05 -11.07
N SER A 7 -1.56 2.37 -10.24
CA SER A 7 -1.37 0.94 -9.97
C SER A 7 -2.66 0.16 -10.13
N ARG A 8 -2.52 -1.15 -10.36
CA ARG A 8 -3.61 -2.10 -10.47
C ARG A 8 -3.30 -3.36 -9.68
N TYR A 9 -4.34 -4.07 -9.26
CA TYR A 9 -4.22 -5.41 -8.72
C TYR A 9 -4.57 -6.40 -9.82
N VAL A 10 -3.58 -7.09 -10.38
CA VAL A 10 -3.73 -8.01 -11.52
C VAL A 10 -2.99 -9.31 -11.24
N ASP A 11 -3.60 -10.43 -11.60
CA ASP A 11 -3.03 -11.77 -11.41
C ASP A 11 -2.56 -12.06 -9.97
N GLY A 12 -3.30 -11.51 -8.98
CA GLY A 12 -2.99 -11.69 -7.56
C GLY A 12 -1.88 -10.81 -7.01
N GLU A 13 -1.42 -9.81 -7.78
CA GLU A 13 -0.27 -8.98 -7.45
C GLU A 13 -0.54 -7.48 -7.65
N VAL A 14 0.17 -6.64 -6.89
CA VAL A 14 0.21 -5.19 -7.11
C VAL A 14 1.12 -4.89 -8.30
N SER A 15 0.63 -4.11 -9.26
CA SER A 15 1.41 -3.68 -10.43
C SER A 15 1.33 -2.17 -10.57
N VAL A 16 2.49 -1.50 -10.51
CA VAL A 16 2.61 -0.08 -10.87
C VAL A 16 2.69 0.00 -12.40
N THR A 17 1.72 0.68 -13.00
CA THR A 17 1.58 0.80 -14.46
C THR A 17 2.10 2.12 -15.01
N GLN A 18 2.05 3.19 -14.21
CA GLN A 18 2.59 4.50 -14.59
C GLN A 18 3.16 5.20 -13.36
N VAL A 19 4.20 5.99 -13.57
CA VAL A 19 4.81 6.87 -12.57
C VAL A 19 5.07 8.23 -13.18
N ALA A 20 4.75 9.28 -12.44
CA ALA A 20 5.15 10.65 -12.75
C ALA A 20 5.91 11.22 -11.55
N ASP A 21 7.20 11.49 -11.72
CA ASP A 21 8.07 12.08 -10.70
C ASP A 21 8.99 13.15 -11.32
N GLY A 22 9.86 13.74 -10.49
CA GLY A 22 10.86 14.69 -10.97
C GLY A 22 11.79 15.17 -9.87
N PRO A 23 12.82 15.99 -10.18
CA PRO A 23 13.83 16.41 -9.21
C PRO A 23 13.28 17.12 -7.96
N LEU A 24 12.15 17.81 -8.09
CA LEU A 24 11.48 18.51 -6.99
C LEU A 24 10.35 17.69 -6.34
N THR A 25 10.03 16.52 -6.91
CA THR A 25 8.96 15.61 -6.48
C THR A 25 9.41 14.17 -6.76
N PRO A 26 10.47 13.70 -6.08
CA PRO A 26 11.05 12.40 -6.38
C PRO A 26 10.08 11.28 -6.02
N ALA A 27 10.21 10.15 -6.71
CA ALA A 27 9.58 8.91 -6.30
C ALA A 27 10.00 8.51 -4.87
N VAL A 28 9.14 7.74 -4.20
CA VAL A 28 9.50 7.11 -2.95
C VAL A 28 10.61 6.10 -3.24
N ASN A 29 11.57 5.99 -2.33
CA ASN A 29 12.59 4.96 -2.44
C ASN A 29 11.94 3.58 -2.31
N GLU A 30 11.77 2.86 -3.41
CA GLU A 30 11.20 1.52 -3.42
C GLU A 30 12.24 0.48 -2.97
N TRP A 31 12.56 0.49 -1.68
CA TRP A 31 13.52 -0.45 -1.09
C TRP A 31 12.92 -1.84 -0.84
N VAL A 32 11.59 -1.97 -0.79
CA VAL A 32 10.85 -3.24 -0.81
C VAL A 32 9.74 -3.16 -1.84
N ASP A 33 9.77 -4.07 -2.81
CA ASP A 33 8.81 -4.15 -3.91
C ASP A 33 7.36 -4.01 -3.41
N PHE A 34 6.56 -3.13 -4.04
CA PHE A 34 5.17 -2.89 -3.68
C PHE A 34 4.26 -4.12 -3.70
N ARG A 35 4.62 -5.16 -4.46
CA ARG A 35 3.97 -6.47 -4.40
C ARG A 35 4.04 -7.06 -3.01
N SER A 36 5.23 -7.05 -2.44
CA SER A 36 5.53 -7.65 -1.13
C SER A 36 5.26 -6.72 0.05
N SER A 37 5.09 -5.41 -0.19
CA SER A 37 4.89 -4.39 0.83
C SER A 37 3.52 -3.72 0.78
N ALA A 38 2.55 -4.36 0.11
CA ALA A 38 1.21 -3.79 -0.09
C ALA A 38 0.50 -3.46 1.24
N HIS A 39 0.81 -4.18 2.33
CA HIS A 39 0.27 -3.90 3.67
C HIS A 39 0.74 -2.57 4.26
N ALA A 40 1.85 -2.03 3.78
CA ALA A 40 2.49 -0.84 4.34
C ALA A 40 2.32 0.39 3.45
N SER A 41 2.25 0.23 2.13
CA SER A 41 2.10 1.35 1.20
C SER A 41 0.65 1.84 1.10
N ALA A 42 0.45 3.14 0.81
CA ALA A 42 -0.90 3.69 0.62
C ALA A 42 -1.60 3.02 -0.57
N VAL A 43 -0.90 2.87 -1.70
CA VAL A 43 -1.42 2.26 -2.92
C VAL A 43 -1.75 0.78 -2.73
N GLY A 44 -0.89 0.03 -2.03
CA GLY A 44 -1.12 -1.38 -1.74
C GLY A 44 -2.35 -1.56 -0.85
N LYS A 45 -2.43 -0.82 0.26
CA LYS A 45 -3.61 -0.86 1.14
C LYS A 45 -4.89 -0.45 0.41
N CYS A 46 -4.83 0.55 -0.49
CA CYS A 46 -5.97 0.97 -1.30
C CYS A 46 -6.44 -0.13 -2.25
N LEU A 47 -5.51 -0.87 -2.88
CA LEU A 47 -5.84 -2.02 -3.73
C LEU A 47 -6.39 -3.19 -2.90
N LEU A 48 -5.76 -3.53 -1.76
CA LEU A 48 -6.22 -4.60 -0.89
C LEU A 48 -7.61 -4.32 -0.28
N ALA A 49 -7.93 -3.06 0.00
CA ALA A 49 -9.25 -2.67 0.48
C ALA A 49 -10.37 -2.95 -0.56
N GLN A 50 -10.03 -3.00 -1.84
CA GLN A 50 -10.99 -3.32 -2.91
C GLN A 50 -11.22 -4.83 -3.10
N LEU A 51 -10.34 -5.67 -2.56
CA LEU A 51 -10.52 -7.12 -2.56
C LEU A 51 -11.54 -7.56 -1.51
N ASP A 52 -12.11 -8.74 -1.70
CA ASP A 52 -12.89 -9.42 -0.67
C ASP A 52 -11.99 -10.02 0.43
N HIS A 53 -12.61 -10.55 1.47
CA HIS A 53 -11.89 -11.11 2.62
C HIS A 53 -10.90 -12.22 2.21
N GLU A 54 -11.32 -13.13 1.32
CA GLU A 54 -10.46 -14.23 0.87
C GLU A 54 -9.30 -13.73 0.00
N GLY A 55 -9.54 -12.79 -0.92
CA GLY A 55 -8.48 -12.20 -1.74
C GLY A 55 -7.42 -11.47 -0.90
N ARG A 56 -7.82 -10.81 0.18
CA ARG A 56 -6.86 -10.20 1.13
C ARG A 56 -6.02 -11.25 1.84
N ARG A 57 -6.64 -12.31 2.35
CA ARG A 57 -5.93 -13.40 3.05
C ARG A 57 -5.00 -14.17 2.13
N ASP A 58 -5.45 -14.43 0.91
CA ASP A 58 -4.67 -15.04 -0.16
C ASP A 58 -3.41 -14.21 -0.46
N HIS A 59 -3.55 -12.89 -0.64
CA HIS A 59 -2.41 -11.99 -0.81
C HIS A 59 -1.43 -12.07 0.37
N LEU A 60 -1.93 -11.96 1.60
CA LEU A 60 -1.11 -11.98 2.82
C LEU A 60 -0.45 -13.34 3.08
N SER A 61 -0.99 -14.43 2.52
CA SER A 61 -0.37 -15.76 2.57
C SER A 61 0.89 -15.84 1.70
N ARG A 62 0.92 -15.12 0.57
CA ARG A 62 2.09 -14.98 -0.31
C ARG A 62 3.07 -13.93 0.20
N HIS A 63 2.54 -12.81 0.69
CA HIS A 63 3.32 -11.65 1.12
C HIS A 63 3.08 -11.37 2.60
N ARG A 64 3.98 -11.90 3.44
CA ARG A 64 3.88 -11.73 4.90
C ARG A 64 4.03 -10.26 5.31
N ILE A 65 3.32 -9.88 6.37
CA ILE A 65 3.33 -8.53 6.95
C ILE A 65 4.66 -8.27 7.67
N ALA A 66 5.69 -7.94 6.90
CA ALA A 66 7.01 -7.59 7.41
C ALA A 66 7.00 -6.20 8.04
N ARG A 67 7.74 -6.02 9.14
CA ARG A 67 7.97 -4.70 9.73
C ARG A 67 8.97 -3.94 8.87
N LEU A 68 8.52 -2.85 8.25
CA LEU A 68 9.36 -1.97 7.42
C LEU A 68 9.88 -0.76 8.22
N THR A 69 9.05 -0.26 9.14
CA THR A 69 9.35 0.84 10.05
C THR A 69 8.74 0.57 11.44
N SER A 70 8.97 1.48 12.39
CA SER A 70 8.28 1.43 13.69
C SER A 70 6.77 1.70 13.58
N ARG A 71 6.30 2.31 12.47
CA ARG A 71 4.90 2.64 12.23
C ARG A 71 4.14 1.55 11.46
N THR A 72 4.83 0.62 10.80
CA THR A 72 4.19 -0.45 10.03
C THR A 72 3.20 -1.25 10.88
N ILE A 73 1.98 -1.42 10.35
CA ILE A 73 1.02 -2.36 10.93
C ILE A 73 1.59 -3.77 10.75
N THR A 74 1.79 -4.49 11.85
CA THR A 74 2.42 -5.82 11.88
C THR A 74 1.46 -6.94 12.31
N SER A 75 0.23 -6.58 12.66
CA SER A 75 -0.82 -7.54 13.00
C SER A 75 -1.77 -7.68 11.82
N GLU A 76 -1.90 -8.90 11.30
CA GLU A 76 -2.84 -9.24 10.23
C GLU A 76 -4.27 -8.91 10.61
N LYS A 77 -4.71 -9.27 11.81
CA LYS A 77 -6.03 -8.92 12.33
C LYS A 77 -6.28 -7.41 12.29
N VAL A 78 -5.32 -6.60 12.75
CA VAL A 78 -5.45 -5.14 12.76
C VAL A 78 -5.48 -4.58 11.34
N LEU A 79 -4.64 -5.11 10.44
CA LEU A 79 -4.61 -4.70 9.04
C LEU A 79 -5.96 -4.97 8.37
N LEU A 80 -6.46 -6.21 8.45
CA LEU A 80 -7.72 -6.62 7.84
C LEU A 80 -8.90 -5.79 8.35
N SER A 81 -9.01 -5.59 9.68
CA SER A 81 -10.06 -4.73 10.24
C SER A 81 -9.97 -3.28 9.75
N LYS A 82 -8.75 -2.74 9.54
CA LYS A 82 -8.58 -1.40 8.97
C LYS A 82 -8.97 -1.32 7.51
N LEU A 83 -8.62 -2.33 6.71
CA LEU A 83 -9.00 -2.41 5.29
C LEU A 83 -10.52 -2.53 5.13
N GLU A 84 -11.18 -3.30 5.99
CA GLU A 84 -12.65 -3.44 6.01
C GLU A 84 -13.36 -2.15 6.43
N ALA A 85 -12.80 -1.42 7.39
CA ALA A 85 -13.39 -0.19 7.91
C ALA A 85 -13.11 1.04 7.03
N GLN A 86 -12.29 0.91 5.98
CA GLN A 86 -11.90 2.04 5.13
C GLN A 86 -13.10 2.54 4.29
N PRO A 87 -13.58 3.79 4.50
CA PRO A 87 -14.66 4.33 3.68
C PRO A 87 -14.17 4.63 2.26
N ALA A 88 -14.99 4.30 1.25
CA ALA A 88 -14.68 4.58 -0.16
C ALA A 88 -14.52 6.09 -0.47
N THR A 89 -15.01 6.97 0.40
CA THR A 89 -14.95 8.43 0.26
C THR A 89 -13.70 9.06 0.87
N VAL A 90 -12.86 8.28 1.55
CA VAL A 90 -11.69 8.79 2.28
C VAL A 90 -10.42 8.18 1.70
N PRO A 91 -9.37 8.98 1.40
CA PRO A 91 -8.09 8.46 0.95
C PRO A 91 -7.46 7.49 1.95
N VAL A 92 -6.83 6.45 1.43
CA VAL A 92 -5.95 5.58 2.21
C VAL A 92 -4.62 6.27 2.40
N LEU A 93 -4.16 6.34 3.65
CA LEU A 93 -2.91 6.99 3.99
C LEU A 93 -1.85 5.96 4.39
N ASP A 94 -0.62 6.24 4.01
CA ASP A 94 0.60 5.67 4.58
C ASP A 94 1.34 6.80 5.29
N LEU A 95 1.38 6.72 6.62
CA LEU A 95 2.01 7.71 7.50
C LEU A 95 3.35 7.17 8.01
N GLN A 96 4.28 6.98 7.08
CA GLN A 96 5.61 6.40 7.33
C GLN A 96 5.59 4.92 7.71
N GLU A 97 4.56 4.20 7.30
CA GLU A 97 4.42 2.75 7.47
C GLU A 97 5.34 1.99 6.50
N TYR A 98 5.52 2.48 5.27
CA TYR A 98 6.43 1.90 4.28
C TYR A 98 7.87 2.40 4.42
N ALA A 99 8.06 3.72 4.50
CA ALA A 99 9.38 4.35 4.64
C ALA A 99 9.34 5.56 5.58
N VAL A 100 10.40 5.73 6.37
CA VAL A 100 10.53 6.88 7.28
C VAL A 100 10.76 8.15 6.46
N GLY A 101 10.12 9.25 6.86
CA GLY A 101 10.22 10.54 6.18
C GLY A 101 9.29 10.70 4.96
N THR A 102 8.44 9.71 4.67
CA THR A 102 7.51 9.77 3.54
C THR A 102 6.06 9.65 3.99
N VAL A 103 5.18 10.41 3.34
CA VAL A 103 3.73 10.28 3.50
C VAL A 103 3.13 10.08 2.12
N CYS A 104 2.26 9.09 2.00
CA CYS A 104 1.56 8.79 0.76
C CYS A 104 0.05 8.75 1.00
N ALA A 105 -0.70 9.11 -0.05
CA ALA A 105 -2.15 8.99 -0.09
C ALA A 105 -2.53 8.26 -1.38
N ALA A 106 -3.57 7.41 -1.30
CA ALA A 106 -4.11 6.70 -2.45
C ALA A 106 -5.64 6.73 -2.42
N VAL A 107 -6.22 6.79 -3.61
CA VAL A 107 -7.66 6.72 -3.85
C VAL A 107 -7.90 5.67 -4.95
N PRO A 108 -9.04 4.94 -4.90
CA PRO A 108 -9.41 3.98 -5.94
C PRO A 108 -9.72 4.66 -7.27
#